data_AF-A0A9E5GW06-F1
#
_entry.id   AF-A0A9E5GW06-F1
#
_cell.length_a   1.000
_cell.length_b   1.000
_cell.length_c   1.000
_cell.angle_alpha   90.00
_cell.angle_beta   90.00
_cell.angle_gamma   90.00
#
_symmetry.space_group_name_H-M   'P 1'
#
loop_
_entity.id
_entity.type
_entity.pdbx_description
1 polymer ?
#
loop_
_entity_poly.entity_id
_entity_poly.type
_entity_poly.pdbx_seq_one_letter_code
_entity_poly.pdbx_strand_id
1 'polypeptide(L)'
;MLKIDTDAVLLFLNEQFTDECSVEELDDTQTRFKLLVRYADFFVIVIASEARICLNFHVNEFDEDLRNVMLLQLRHIKDTIDSDLKPYKLMLWSNENKTYPNIPDIEKLKQNQDFIAEICSGPCDIMTEEKALPVLLDILHKGLAWVFSINGNIGEEEGERHQYFSSRIERSSKNRALCISMYGYKCQVCENTMEEKYGELASEFIHVHHLESIAKNGKKWIDPLKDLITVCPNCHSMLHRREPPLSPEELQEILRNNRSEL
;
A
#
# COMPACT_ATOMS: atom_id res chain seq x y z
N MET A 1 -36.79 -22.06 8.30
CA MET A 1 -35.50 -22.43 7.72
C MET A 1 -35.76 -22.86 6.29
N LEU A 2 -35.12 -22.18 5.34
CA LEU A 2 -35.14 -22.51 3.92
C LEU A 2 -34.04 -23.55 3.69
N LYS A 3 -34.36 -24.68 3.08
CA LYS A 3 -33.34 -25.65 2.67
C LYS A 3 -32.72 -25.21 1.36
N ILE A 4 -31.40 -25.30 1.27
CA ILE A 4 -30.64 -25.03 0.04
C ILE A 4 -30.01 -26.35 -0.40
N ASP A 5 -30.12 -26.68 -1.68
CA ASP A 5 -29.40 -27.76 -2.32
C ASP A 5 -27.88 -27.49 -2.30
N THR A 6 -27.21 -28.07 -1.30
CA THR A 6 -25.77 -27.92 -1.10
C THR A 6 -24.95 -28.63 -2.16
N ASP A 7 -25.48 -29.70 -2.78
CA ASP A 7 -24.85 -30.40 -3.90
C ASP A 7 -24.82 -29.51 -5.14
N ALA A 8 -25.90 -28.77 -5.40
CA ALA A 8 -25.96 -27.79 -6.49
C ALA A 8 -24.97 -26.63 -6.29
N VAL A 9 -24.83 -26.13 -5.06
CA VAL A 9 -23.85 -25.09 -4.73
C VAL A 9 -22.42 -25.62 -4.90
N LEU A 10 -22.14 -26.82 -4.40
CA LEU A 10 -20.83 -27.46 -4.54
C LEU A 10 -20.46 -27.70 -6.00
N LEU A 11 -21.40 -28.19 -6.82
CA LEU A 11 -21.19 -28.41 -8.25
C LEU A 11 -20.81 -27.09 -8.95
N PHE A 12 -21.56 -26.01 -8.68
CA PHE A 12 -21.26 -24.69 -9.25
C PHE A 12 -19.86 -24.21 -8.85
N LEU A 13 -19.48 -24.33 -7.58
CA LEU A 13 -18.17 -23.86 -7.11
C LEU A 13 -17.02 -24.63 -7.77
N ASN A 14 -17.15 -25.95 -7.93
CA ASN A 14 -16.17 -26.78 -8.61
C ASN A 14 -16.07 -26.50 -10.12
N GLU A 15 -17.10 -25.93 -10.75
CA GLU A 15 -17.04 -25.47 -12.14
C GLU A 15 -16.32 -24.12 -12.27
N GLN A 16 -16.39 -23.25 -11.25
CA GLN A 16 -15.80 -21.91 -11.28
C GLN A 16 -14.37 -21.86 -10.75
N PHE A 17 -14.00 -22.77 -9.86
CA PHE A 17 -12.74 -22.74 -9.12
C PHE A 17 -12.08 -24.12 -9.12
N THR A 18 -10.75 -24.17 -9.08
CA THR A 18 -9.98 -25.40 -9.32
C THR A 18 -9.63 -26.20 -8.07
N ASP A 19 -9.76 -25.62 -6.87
CA ASP A 19 -9.35 -26.29 -5.63
C ASP A 19 -10.51 -27.03 -4.96
N GLU A 20 -10.16 -27.93 -4.02
CA GLU A 20 -11.14 -28.73 -3.29
C GLU A 20 -12.09 -27.84 -2.47
N CYS A 21 -13.38 -27.97 -2.73
CA CYS A 21 -14.44 -27.26 -2.03
C CYS A 21 -15.35 -28.26 -1.28
N SER A 22 -15.87 -27.85 -0.12
CA SER A 22 -16.97 -28.53 0.55
C SER A 22 -18.02 -27.53 1.01
N VAL A 23 -19.29 -27.96 0.98
CA VAL A 23 -20.43 -27.13 1.40
C VAL A 23 -21.24 -27.91 2.43
N GLU A 24 -21.40 -27.34 3.61
CA GLU A 24 -22.15 -27.93 4.72
C GLU A 24 -23.24 -26.96 5.18
N GLU A 25 -24.48 -27.45 5.37
CA GLU A 25 -25.53 -26.65 5.99
C GLU A 25 -25.35 -26.66 7.52
N LEU A 26 -25.39 -25.48 8.14
CA LEU A 26 -25.26 -25.32 9.59
C LEU A 26 -26.64 -25.10 10.22
N ASP A 27 -26.91 -25.82 11.30
CA ASP A 27 -28.14 -25.63 12.08
C ASP A 27 -28.16 -24.24 12.74
N ASP A 28 -29.09 -23.39 12.31
CA ASP A 28 -29.29 -22.07 12.89
C ASP A 28 -30.77 -21.68 12.90
N THR A 29 -31.32 -21.51 14.11
CA THR A 29 -32.73 -21.15 14.29
C THR A 29 -33.05 -19.69 14.01
N GLN A 30 -32.02 -18.83 13.88
CA GLN A 30 -32.19 -17.38 13.76
C GLN A 30 -32.13 -16.88 12.32
N THR A 31 -31.60 -17.67 11.39
CA THR A 31 -31.38 -17.30 9.99
C THR A 31 -32.27 -18.10 9.05
N ARG A 32 -32.41 -17.65 7.80
CA ARG A 32 -33.16 -18.38 6.78
C ARG A 32 -32.41 -19.64 6.40
N PHE A 33 -31.11 -19.52 6.17
CA PHE A 33 -30.18 -20.62 6.04
C PHE A 33 -28.77 -20.13 6.43
N LYS A 34 -27.92 -21.08 6.78
CA LYS A 34 -26.52 -20.83 7.08
C LYS A 34 -25.68 -21.94 6.46
N LEU A 35 -24.67 -21.57 5.67
CA LEU A 35 -23.78 -22.54 5.04
C LEU A 35 -22.35 -22.30 5.51
N LEU A 36 -21.60 -23.38 5.67
CA LEU A 36 -20.16 -23.37 5.77
C LEU A 36 -19.60 -23.84 4.43
N VAL A 37 -18.91 -22.94 3.73
CA VAL A 37 -18.20 -23.28 2.50
C VAL A 37 -16.71 -23.30 2.84
N ARG A 38 -16.07 -24.46 2.72
CA ARG A 38 -14.63 -24.61 2.89
C ARG A 38 -13.97 -24.61 1.52
N TYR A 39 -12.84 -23.91 1.43
CA TYR A 39 -12.07 -23.81 0.20
C TYR A 39 -10.59 -23.83 0.54
N ALA A 40 -9.89 -24.90 0.11
CA ALA A 40 -8.47 -25.11 0.43
C ALA A 40 -8.16 -24.85 1.92
N ASP A 41 -7.41 -23.80 2.22
CA ASP A 41 -6.93 -23.47 3.56
C ASP A 41 -7.81 -22.47 4.33
N PHE A 42 -8.96 -22.07 3.78
CA PHE A 42 -9.88 -21.16 4.47
C PHE A 42 -11.35 -21.60 4.38
N PHE A 43 -12.22 -20.90 5.10
CA PHE A 43 -13.66 -21.08 4.99
C PHE A 43 -14.39 -19.74 4.98
N VAL A 44 -15.58 -19.77 4.40
CA VAL A 44 -16.52 -18.66 4.41
C VAL A 44 -17.85 -19.14 4.98
N ILE A 45 -18.37 -18.37 5.94
CA ILE A 45 -19.70 -18.61 6.49
C ILE A 45 -20.71 -17.77 5.72
N VAL A 46 -21.64 -18.45 5.04
CA VAL A 46 -22.76 -17.80 4.37
C VAL A 46 -23.91 -17.66 5.36
N ILE A 47 -24.42 -16.45 5.52
CA ILE A 47 -25.56 -16.15 6.39
C ILE A 47 -26.66 -15.50 5.57
N ALA A 48 -27.82 -16.14 5.49
CA ALA A 48 -29.01 -15.55 4.89
C ALA A 48 -29.99 -15.08 5.97
N SER A 49 -30.18 -13.77 6.05
CA SER A 49 -31.21 -13.14 6.89
C SER A 49 -32.58 -13.18 6.18
N GLU A 50 -33.54 -12.36 6.59
CA GLU A 50 -34.82 -12.25 5.87
C GLU A 50 -34.74 -11.42 4.58
N ALA A 51 -33.68 -10.62 4.40
CA ALA A 51 -33.60 -9.65 3.31
C ALA A 51 -32.25 -9.64 2.59
N ARG A 52 -31.24 -10.35 3.08
CA ARG A 52 -29.86 -10.29 2.55
C ARG A 52 -29.13 -11.60 2.75
N ILE A 53 -28.20 -11.87 1.84
CA ILE A 53 -27.19 -12.91 1.96
C ILE A 53 -25.84 -12.21 2.22
N CYS A 54 -25.10 -12.68 3.22
CA CYS A 54 -23.79 -12.17 3.59
C CYS A 54 -22.78 -13.30 3.63
N LEU A 55 -21.56 -13.02 3.19
CA LEU A 55 -20.40 -13.90 3.22
C LEU A 55 -19.43 -13.39 4.29
N ASN A 56 -19.15 -14.21 5.29
CA ASN A 56 -18.26 -13.87 6.38
C ASN A 56 -16.94 -14.61 6.21
N PHE A 57 -15.91 -13.88 5.80
CA PHE A 57 -14.55 -14.37 5.71
C PHE A 57 -13.85 -14.14 7.06
N HIS A 58 -13.49 -15.23 7.73
CA HIS A 58 -12.72 -15.19 8.96
C HIS A 58 -11.25 -14.99 8.62
N VAL A 59 -10.83 -13.73 8.53
CA VAL A 59 -9.52 -13.33 7.99
C VAL A 59 -8.35 -13.92 8.80
N ASN A 60 -8.56 -14.21 10.08
CA ASN A 60 -7.55 -14.84 10.93
C ASN A 60 -7.26 -16.30 10.58
N GLU A 61 -8.21 -16.97 9.93
CA GLU A 61 -8.10 -18.36 9.48
C GLU A 61 -7.36 -18.48 8.15
N PHE A 62 -7.10 -17.35 7.47
CA PHE A 62 -6.27 -17.33 6.28
C PHE A 62 -4.80 -17.57 6.67
N ASP A 63 -4.03 -18.14 5.74
CA ASP A 63 -2.58 -18.22 5.88
C ASP A 63 -1.96 -16.82 6.05
N GLU A 64 -0.74 -16.77 6.58
CA GLU A 64 -0.10 -15.49 6.94
C GLU A 64 0.08 -14.56 5.74
N ASP A 65 0.36 -15.11 4.56
CA ASP A 65 0.60 -14.31 3.37
C ASP A 65 -0.73 -13.70 2.88
N LEU A 66 -1.75 -14.52 2.62
CA LEU A 66 -3.06 -14.06 2.17
C LEU A 66 -3.69 -13.05 3.14
N ARG A 67 -3.60 -13.33 4.45
CA ARG A 67 -4.05 -12.42 5.50
C ARG A 67 -3.36 -11.06 5.39
N ASN A 68 -2.03 -11.05 5.28
CA ASN A 68 -1.26 -9.81 5.21
C ASN A 68 -1.60 -9.00 3.94
N VAL A 69 -1.74 -9.67 2.80
CA VAL A 69 -2.11 -8.99 1.54
C VAL A 69 -3.49 -8.36 1.66
N MET A 70 -4.47 -9.13 2.15
CA MET A 70 -5.84 -8.66 2.33
C MET A 70 -5.88 -7.41 3.23
N LEU A 71 -5.14 -7.41 4.34
CA LEU A 71 -5.06 -6.26 5.25
C LEU A 71 -4.43 -5.01 4.60
N LEU A 72 -3.38 -5.19 3.80
CA LEU A 72 -2.74 -4.10 3.06
C LEU A 72 -3.71 -3.50 2.03
N GLN A 73 -4.38 -4.36 1.25
CA GLN A 73 -5.36 -3.94 0.25
C GLN A 73 -6.50 -3.15 0.92
N LEU A 74 -7.08 -3.68 2.00
CA LEU A 74 -8.15 -3.00 2.74
C LEU A 74 -7.74 -1.64 3.32
N ARG A 75 -6.46 -1.46 3.71
CA ARG A 75 -5.94 -0.18 4.22
C ARG A 75 -5.79 0.88 3.13
N HIS A 76 -5.34 0.47 1.95
CA HIS A 76 -4.99 1.39 0.86
C HIS A 76 -6.13 1.62 -0.13
N ILE A 77 -7.13 0.75 -0.13
CA ILE A 77 -8.08 0.68 -1.23
C ILE A 77 -9.51 0.75 -0.69
N LYS A 78 -9.97 1.98 -0.47
CA LYS A 78 -11.39 2.23 -0.21
C LYS A 78 -12.20 2.33 -1.51
N ASP A 79 -11.56 2.67 -2.63
CA ASP A 79 -12.23 2.96 -3.90
C ASP A 79 -12.15 1.82 -4.94
N THR A 80 -11.09 1.01 -4.97
CA THR A 80 -10.91 -0.05 -5.99
C THR A 80 -11.58 -1.38 -5.61
N ILE A 81 -11.58 -1.77 -4.32
CA ILE A 81 -12.27 -2.97 -3.81
C ILE A 81 -13.79 -2.91 -4.06
N ASP A 82 -14.35 -1.69 -4.04
CA ASP A 82 -15.78 -1.45 -4.29
C ASP A 82 -16.15 -1.56 -5.78
N SER A 83 -15.18 -1.56 -6.71
CA SER A 83 -15.49 -1.70 -8.14
C SER A 83 -15.73 -3.15 -8.56
N ASP A 84 -14.89 -4.08 -8.12
CA ASP A 84 -14.98 -5.51 -8.47
C ASP A 84 -16.14 -6.22 -7.75
N LEU A 85 -16.47 -5.76 -6.54
CA LEU A 85 -17.53 -6.35 -5.73
C LEU A 85 -18.92 -5.79 -6.03
N LYS A 86 -19.08 -4.75 -6.87
CA LYS A 86 -20.41 -4.20 -7.20
C LYS A 86 -21.35 -5.30 -7.72
N PRO A 87 -22.61 -5.35 -7.24
CA PRO A 87 -23.30 -4.39 -6.36
C PRO A 87 -23.20 -4.71 -4.84
N TYR A 88 -22.35 -5.64 -4.44
CA TYR A 88 -22.17 -6.09 -3.06
C TYR A 88 -21.37 -5.10 -2.23
N LYS A 89 -21.66 -5.02 -0.94
CA LYS A 89 -20.97 -4.13 0.00
C LYS A 89 -20.04 -4.93 0.88
N LEU A 90 -18.78 -4.52 0.92
CA LEU A 90 -17.78 -5.03 1.85
C LEU A 90 -17.79 -4.23 3.17
N MET A 91 -17.83 -4.93 4.30
CA MET A 91 -17.78 -4.38 5.65
C MET A 91 -16.74 -5.13 6.48
N LEU A 92 -16.15 -4.47 7.48
CA LEU A 92 -15.13 -5.07 8.36
C LEU A 92 -15.58 -5.00 9.82
N TRP A 93 -15.49 -6.14 10.50
CA TRP A 93 -15.92 -6.30 11.88
C TRP A 93 -14.71 -6.59 12.79
N SER A 94 -14.72 -6.00 14.00
CA SER A 94 -14.01 -6.54 15.17
C SER A 94 -15.02 -6.82 16.25
N ASN A 95 -15.02 -8.03 16.81
CA ASN A 95 -15.89 -8.39 17.91
C ASN A 95 -17.38 -8.05 17.58
N GLU A 96 -18.18 -7.67 18.58
CA GLU A 96 -19.59 -7.27 18.40
C GLU A 96 -19.79 -5.89 17.71
N ASN A 97 -18.72 -5.16 17.38
CA ASN A 97 -18.81 -3.83 16.77
C ASN A 97 -18.64 -3.90 15.24
N LYS A 98 -19.72 -3.53 14.54
CA LYS A 98 -19.91 -3.68 13.08
C LYS A 98 -19.06 -2.77 12.18
N THR A 99 -18.08 -2.05 12.70
CA THR A 99 -17.24 -1.18 11.87
C THR A 99 -15.87 -0.95 12.50
N TYR A 100 -14.82 -1.35 11.79
CA TYR A 100 -13.46 -0.87 12.06
C TYR A 100 -13.25 0.52 11.43
N PRO A 101 -13.10 1.60 12.23
CA PRO A 101 -12.80 2.92 11.66
C PRO A 101 -11.36 2.98 11.12
N ASN A 102 -10.43 2.21 11.69
CA ASN A 102 -9.02 2.11 11.27
C ASN A 102 -8.57 0.65 11.32
N ILE A 103 -8.13 0.09 10.20
CA ILE A 103 -7.62 -1.29 10.14
C ILE A 103 -6.30 -1.39 10.93
N PRO A 104 -6.23 -2.20 12.01
CA PRO A 104 -5.05 -2.31 12.85
C PRO A 104 -3.84 -2.87 12.09
N ASP A 105 -2.65 -2.69 12.65
CA ASP A 105 -1.43 -3.32 12.14
C ASP A 105 -1.44 -4.85 12.35
N ILE A 106 -0.59 -5.55 11.59
CA ILE A 106 -0.51 -7.02 11.58
C ILE A 106 -0.26 -7.57 13.00
N GLU A 107 0.59 -6.91 13.78
CA GLU A 107 0.95 -7.33 15.13
C GLU A 107 -0.23 -7.27 16.11
N LYS A 108 -1.10 -6.25 16.00
CA LYS A 108 -2.34 -6.17 16.78
C LYS A 108 -3.40 -7.15 16.32
N LEU A 109 -3.37 -7.62 15.08
CA LEU A 109 -4.31 -8.61 14.55
C LEU A 109 -3.97 -10.03 14.97
N LYS A 110 -2.67 -10.37 15.05
CA LYS A 110 -2.21 -11.63 15.66
C LYS A 110 -2.76 -11.85 17.09
N GLN A 111 -3.13 -10.77 17.77
CA GLN A 111 -3.66 -10.78 19.14
C GLN A 111 -5.20 -10.73 19.22
N ASN A 112 -5.91 -10.40 18.13
CA ASN A 112 -7.38 -10.30 18.09
C ASN A 112 -7.97 -11.43 17.24
N GLN A 113 -8.74 -12.33 17.86
CA GLN A 113 -9.18 -13.58 17.22
C GLN A 113 -10.41 -13.44 16.28
N ASP A 114 -11.12 -12.31 16.29
CA ASP A 114 -12.41 -12.18 15.56
C ASP A 114 -12.44 -11.03 14.52
N PHE A 115 -11.52 -11.05 13.55
CA PHE A 115 -11.58 -10.13 12.40
C PHE A 115 -12.34 -10.77 11.23
N ILE A 116 -13.48 -10.18 10.86
CA ILE A 116 -14.36 -10.68 9.80
C ILE A 116 -14.46 -9.65 8.69
N ALA A 117 -14.18 -10.07 7.46
CA ALA A 117 -14.56 -9.34 6.26
C ALA A 117 -15.90 -9.88 5.76
N GLU A 118 -16.91 -9.03 5.78
CA GLU A 118 -18.29 -9.37 5.43
C GLU A 118 -18.65 -8.77 4.07
N ILE A 119 -19.01 -9.60 3.09
CA ILE A 119 -19.56 -9.17 1.80
C ILE A 119 -21.07 -9.41 1.82
N CYS A 120 -21.87 -8.35 1.73
CA CYS A 120 -23.33 -8.46 1.81
C CYS A 120 -24.02 -8.00 0.53
N SER A 121 -25.09 -8.71 0.18
CA SER A 121 -26.06 -8.28 -0.83
C SER A 121 -26.83 -7.03 -0.38
N GLY A 122 -27.33 -6.29 -1.38
CA GLY A 122 -28.47 -5.40 -1.15
C GLY A 122 -29.71 -6.18 -0.71
N PRO A 123 -30.81 -5.48 -0.35
CA PRO A 123 -32.10 -6.12 -0.11
C PRO A 123 -32.51 -7.00 -1.29
N CYS A 124 -32.78 -8.28 -1.04
CA CYS A 124 -33.14 -9.28 -2.05
C CYS A 124 -34.25 -10.21 -1.53
N ASP A 125 -35.02 -10.77 -2.45
CA ASP A 125 -36.09 -11.73 -2.13
C ASP A 125 -35.50 -13.13 -2.03
N ILE A 126 -35.47 -13.68 -0.82
CA ILE A 126 -34.92 -15.01 -0.50
C ILE A 126 -35.96 -15.88 0.22
N MET A 127 -37.24 -15.69 -0.15
CA MET A 127 -38.37 -16.42 0.43
C MET A 127 -38.44 -17.88 -0.01
N THR A 128 -37.87 -18.20 -1.17
CA THR A 128 -37.82 -19.55 -1.75
C THR A 128 -36.40 -19.84 -2.24
N GLU A 129 -36.07 -21.13 -2.35
CA GLU A 129 -34.77 -21.59 -2.85
C GLU A 129 -34.51 -21.10 -4.28
N GLU A 130 -35.51 -21.20 -5.16
CA GLU A 130 -35.45 -20.71 -6.54
C GLU A 130 -35.00 -19.24 -6.64
N LYS A 131 -35.37 -18.41 -5.66
CA LYS A 131 -35.00 -17.00 -5.62
C LYS A 131 -33.68 -16.75 -4.88
N ALA A 132 -33.39 -17.54 -3.85
CA ALA A 132 -32.19 -17.42 -3.05
C ALA A 132 -30.94 -17.92 -3.80
N LEU A 133 -31.06 -19.03 -4.53
CA LEU A 133 -29.94 -19.71 -5.16
C LEU A 133 -29.18 -18.83 -6.16
N PRO A 134 -29.82 -18.09 -7.09
CA PRO A 134 -29.09 -17.22 -8.02
C PRO A 134 -28.29 -16.12 -7.31
N VAL A 135 -28.85 -15.52 -6.25
CA VAL A 135 -28.17 -14.47 -5.47
C VAL A 135 -27.00 -15.06 -4.68
N LEU A 136 -27.18 -16.25 -4.12
CA LEU A 136 -26.17 -17.02 -3.40
C LEU A 136 -24.98 -17.35 -4.30
N LEU A 137 -25.24 -17.89 -5.50
CA LEU A 137 -24.18 -18.28 -6.44
C LEU A 137 -23.40 -17.06 -6.95
N ASP A 138 -24.08 -15.94 -7.29
CA ASP A 138 -23.40 -14.71 -7.76
C ASP A 138 -22.52 -14.10 -6.66
N ILE A 139 -23.03 -13.99 -5.42
CA ILE A 139 -22.24 -13.41 -4.33
C ILE A 139 -21.05 -14.31 -3.97
N LEU A 140 -21.23 -15.64 -3.95
CA LEU A 140 -20.14 -16.60 -3.71
C LEU A 140 -19.07 -16.50 -4.79
N HIS A 141 -19.46 -16.49 -6.06
CA HIS A 141 -18.53 -16.37 -7.17
C HIS A 141 -17.70 -15.09 -7.07
N LYS A 142 -18.35 -13.91 -6.91
CA LYS A 142 -17.62 -12.64 -6.81
C LYS A 142 -16.79 -12.53 -5.55
N GLY A 143 -17.31 -13.00 -4.41
CA GLY A 143 -16.61 -12.96 -3.13
C GLY A 143 -15.32 -13.79 -3.17
N LEU A 144 -15.40 -15.02 -3.69
CA LEU A 144 -14.24 -15.89 -3.85
C LEU A 144 -13.27 -15.36 -4.91
N ALA A 145 -13.76 -14.92 -6.07
CA ALA A 145 -12.92 -14.33 -7.12
C ALA A 145 -12.11 -13.12 -6.60
N TRP A 146 -12.71 -12.29 -5.74
CA TRP A 146 -12.01 -11.20 -5.07
C TRP A 146 -10.93 -11.67 -4.11
N VAL A 147 -11.17 -12.73 -3.32
CA VAL A 147 -10.12 -13.32 -2.46
C VAL A 147 -8.96 -13.85 -3.31
N PHE A 148 -9.24 -14.50 -4.45
CA PHE A 148 -8.18 -14.97 -5.35
C PHE A 148 -7.44 -13.84 -6.05
N SER A 149 -8.10 -12.73 -6.38
CA SER A 149 -7.41 -11.58 -6.98
C SER A 149 -6.41 -10.95 -6.01
N ILE A 150 -6.70 -11.00 -4.70
CA ILE A 150 -5.77 -10.60 -3.63
C ILE A 150 -4.59 -11.57 -3.54
N ASN A 151 -4.80 -12.87 -3.76
CA ASN A 151 -3.73 -13.87 -3.73
C ASN A 151 -2.78 -13.81 -4.95
N GLY A 152 -3.11 -13.00 -5.97
CA GLY A 152 -2.23 -12.73 -7.10
C GLY A 152 -1.02 -11.86 -6.70
N ASN A 153 0.08 -11.97 -7.46
CA ASN A 153 1.34 -11.24 -7.20
C ASN A 153 1.10 -9.77 -6.80
N ILE A 154 1.56 -9.41 -5.60
CA ILE A 154 1.59 -8.02 -5.13
C ILE A 154 2.71 -7.29 -5.87
N GLY A 155 2.35 -6.38 -6.76
CA GLY A 155 3.31 -5.52 -7.47
C GLY A 155 2.82 -5.16 -8.86
N GLU A 156 3.23 -3.99 -9.35
CA GLU A 156 3.05 -3.64 -10.75
C GLU A 156 4.31 -4.06 -11.53
N GLU A 157 4.15 -4.36 -12.83
CA GLU A 157 5.32 -4.57 -13.69
C GLU A 157 6.08 -3.25 -13.83
N GLU A 158 7.29 -3.19 -13.27
CA GLU A 158 8.22 -2.07 -13.42
C GLU A 158 9.36 -2.46 -14.38
N GLY A 159 9.94 -1.48 -15.08
CA GLY A 159 11.14 -1.70 -15.92
C GLY A 159 10.98 -1.38 -17.40
N GLU A 160 9.83 -0.85 -17.82
CA GLU A 160 9.66 -0.29 -19.16
C GLU A 160 10.69 0.82 -19.42
N ARG A 161 11.45 0.70 -20.52
CA ARG A 161 12.51 1.65 -20.86
C ARG A 161 11.95 2.82 -21.63
N HIS A 162 11.75 3.94 -20.95
CA HIS A 162 11.40 5.19 -21.62
C HIS A 162 12.66 5.95 -22.05
N GLN A 163 12.70 6.39 -23.31
CA GLN A 163 13.76 7.26 -23.82
C GLN A 163 13.31 8.72 -23.76
N TYR A 164 14.12 9.56 -23.11
CA TYR A 164 13.90 11.00 -23.03
C TYR A 164 15.08 11.75 -23.65
N PHE A 165 14.79 12.73 -24.52
CA PHE A 165 15.81 13.67 -25.01
C PHE A 165 15.95 14.82 -24.01
N SER A 166 17.07 14.88 -23.27
CA SER A 166 17.35 15.96 -22.30
C SER A 166 18.44 16.90 -22.80
N SER A 167 18.24 18.22 -22.62
CA SER A 167 19.31 19.22 -22.76
C SER A 167 20.02 19.42 -21.41
N ARG A 168 21.35 19.57 -21.43
CA ARG A 168 22.17 19.78 -20.23
C ARG A 168 22.86 21.13 -20.29
N ILE A 169 22.77 21.89 -19.21
CA ILE A 169 23.52 23.15 -19.04
C ILE A 169 24.98 22.80 -18.74
N GLU A 170 25.90 23.41 -19.48
CA GLU A 170 27.34 23.27 -19.29
C GLU A 170 27.76 23.71 -17.87
N ARG A 171 28.66 22.95 -17.24
CA ARG A 171 29.25 23.28 -15.94
C ARG A 171 30.77 23.21 -16.05
N SER A 172 31.46 24.23 -15.53
CA SER A 172 32.91 24.32 -15.55
C SER A 172 33.55 23.37 -14.53
N SER A 173 34.31 22.38 -15.00
CA SER A 173 35.11 21.49 -14.15
C SER A 173 36.19 22.26 -13.38
N LYS A 174 36.73 23.33 -13.97
CA LYS A 174 37.69 24.23 -13.32
C LYS A 174 37.09 24.92 -12.11
N ASN A 175 35.86 25.44 -12.22
CA ASN A 175 35.20 26.11 -11.11
C ASN A 175 34.90 25.13 -9.96
N ARG A 176 34.49 23.89 -10.30
CA ARG A 176 34.33 22.82 -9.32
C ARG A 176 35.64 22.53 -8.59
N ALA A 177 36.73 22.32 -9.32
CA ALA A 177 38.04 22.01 -8.75
C ALA A 177 38.55 23.13 -7.84
N LEU A 178 38.39 24.40 -8.26
CA LEU A 178 38.76 25.56 -7.45
C LEU A 178 37.94 25.62 -6.14
N CYS A 179 36.62 25.46 -6.22
CA CYS A 179 35.76 25.41 -5.03
C CYS A 179 36.20 24.33 -4.03
N ILE A 180 36.47 23.11 -4.52
CA ILE A 180 36.92 22.00 -3.67
C ILE A 180 38.32 22.24 -3.10
N SER A 181 39.25 22.79 -3.89
CA SER A 181 40.59 23.11 -3.39
C SER A 181 40.58 24.13 -2.24
N MET A 182 39.55 24.98 -2.19
CA MET A 182 39.40 26.01 -1.17
C MET A 182 38.64 25.52 0.07
N TYR A 183 37.54 24.78 -0.11
CA TYR A 183 36.65 24.38 0.99
C TYR A 183 36.80 22.92 1.42
N GLY A 184 37.55 22.12 0.66
CA GLY A 184 37.75 20.70 0.89
C GLY A 184 36.50 19.86 0.66
N TYR A 185 36.44 18.73 1.37
CA TYR A 185 35.37 17.75 1.28
C TYR A 185 34.43 17.77 2.51
N LYS A 186 34.45 18.87 3.27
CA LYS A 186 33.59 19.09 4.43
C LYS A 186 32.36 19.87 4.02
N CYS A 187 31.16 19.39 4.37
CA CYS A 187 29.94 20.09 4.01
C CYS A 187 29.83 21.43 4.77
N GLN A 188 29.61 22.53 4.05
CA GLN A 188 29.46 23.86 4.64
C GLN A 188 28.09 24.10 5.31
N VAL A 189 27.17 23.13 5.25
CA VAL A 189 25.85 23.20 5.91
C VAL A 189 25.82 22.37 7.20
N CYS A 190 26.11 21.06 7.12
CA CYS A 190 26.05 20.18 8.29
C CYS A 190 27.40 19.94 8.97
N GLU A 191 28.49 20.44 8.40
CA GLU A 191 29.87 20.33 8.90
C GLU A 191 30.42 18.90 9.01
N ASN A 192 29.79 17.91 8.37
CA ASN A 192 30.31 16.55 8.31
C ASN A 192 30.99 16.28 6.97
N THR A 193 31.94 15.33 6.97
CA THR A 193 32.46 14.72 5.76
C THR A 193 31.70 13.44 5.44
N MET A 194 31.69 13.01 4.19
CA MET A 194 31.08 11.72 3.82
C MET A 194 31.96 10.55 4.27
N GLU A 195 33.27 10.77 4.31
CA GLU A 195 34.27 9.82 4.82
C GLU A 195 34.06 9.48 6.29
N GLU A 196 33.67 10.44 7.14
CA GLU A 196 33.28 10.16 8.54
C GLU A 196 32.16 9.12 8.67
N LYS A 197 31.26 9.03 7.67
CA LYS A 197 30.12 8.11 7.70
C LYS A 197 30.37 6.80 6.96
N TYR A 198 31.07 6.85 5.83
CA TYR A 198 31.21 5.71 4.92
C TYR A 198 32.67 5.22 4.77
N GLY A 199 33.62 5.81 5.49
CA GLY A 199 35.04 5.50 5.39
C GLY A 199 35.61 5.84 4.01
N GLU A 200 36.68 5.14 3.64
CA GLU A 200 37.46 5.36 2.42
C GLU A 200 36.61 5.32 1.13
N LEU A 201 35.50 4.57 1.13
CA LEU A 201 34.54 4.53 0.01
C LEU A 201 34.03 5.92 -0.40
N ALA A 202 33.90 6.84 0.57
CA ALA A 202 33.46 8.20 0.35
C ALA A 202 34.58 9.24 0.53
N SER A 203 35.83 8.81 0.46
CA SER A 203 36.95 9.74 0.41
C SER A 203 36.82 10.64 -0.82
N GLU A 204 37.11 11.93 -0.63
CA GLU A 204 36.99 12.95 -1.67
C GLU A 204 35.57 13.10 -2.29
N PHE A 205 34.52 12.62 -1.60
CA PHE A 205 33.16 12.66 -2.11
C PHE A 205 32.37 13.87 -1.59
N ILE A 206 32.15 14.86 -2.47
CA ILE A 206 31.36 16.06 -2.17
C ILE A 206 30.65 16.60 -3.43
N HIS A 207 29.50 17.25 -3.23
CA HIS A 207 28.81 18.01 -4.27
C HIS A 207 29.20 19.50 -4.20
N VAL A 208 29.20 20.16 -5.36
CA VAL A 208 29.32 21.62 -5.45
C VAL A 208 27.97 22.20 -5.85
N HIS A 209 27.47 23.12 -5.03
CA HIS A 209 26.17 23.76 -5.18
C HIS A 209 26.35 25.23 -5.56
N HIS A 210 25.48 25.74 -6.44
CA HIS A 210 25.46 27.16 -6.80
C HIS A 210 24.45 27.87 -5.92
N LEU A 211 24.85 28.96 -5.26
CA LEU A 211 23.94 29.76 -4.43
C LEU A 211 22.82 30.40 -5.26
N GLU A 212 23.13 30.83 -6.48
CA GLU A 212 22.14 31.24 -7.47
C GLU A 212 21.97 30.17 -8.56
N SER A 213 20.73 29.79 -8.84
CA SER A 213 20.44 28.75 -9.84
C SER A 213 20.78 29.21 -11.27
N ILE A 214 21.77 28.55 -11.89
CA ILE A 214 22.09 28.75 -13.33
C ILE A 214 20.94 28.28 -14.23
N ALA A 215 20.17 27.28 -13.78
CA ALA A 215 19.07 26.72 -14.58
C ALA A 215 17.99 27.76 -14.91
N LYS A 216 17.77 28.73 -14.02
CA LYS A 216 16.78 29.79 -14.20
C LYS A 216 17.35 31.06 -14.80
N ASN A 217 18.61 31.37 -14.50
CA ASN A 217 19.20 32.68 -14.79
C ASN A 217 20.09 32.70 -16.05
N GLY A 218 20.28 31.55 -16.71
CA GLY A 218 21.05 31.45 -17.95
C GLY A 218 22.57 31.57 -17.74
N LYS A 219 23.30 31.87 -18.83
CA LYS A 219 24.76 31.95 -18.83
C LYS A 219 25.23 33.17 -18.02
N LYS A 220 26.05 32.94 -16.99
CA LYS A 220 26.64 33.98 -16.14
C LYS A 220 28.10 33.63 -15.84
N TRP A 221 28.91 34.64 -15.53
CA TRP A 221 30.21 34.44 -14.92
C TRP A 221 30.04 33.92 -13.48
N ILE A 222 30.78 32.87 -13.12
CA ILE A 222 30.72 32.24 -11.79
C ILE A 222 32.08 32.41 -11.12
N ASP A 223 32.09 33.08 -9.97
CA ASP A 223 33.22 33.14 -9.05
C ASP A 223 33.15 31.93 -8.10
N PRO A 224 34.07 30.94 -8.21
CA PRO A 224 34.04 29.74 -7.39
C PRO A 224 34.12 29.97 -5.88
N LEU A 225 34.58 31.14 -5.45
CA LEU A 225 34.75 31.51 -4.03
C LEU A 225 33.51 32.21 -3.45
N LYS A 226 32.62 32.73 -4.30
CA LYS A 226 31.46 33.52 -3.85
C LYS A 226 30.15 32.86 -4.24
N ASP A 227 30.11 32.22 -5.39
CA ASP A 227 28.87 31.72 -5.97
C ASP A 227 28.69 30.21 -5.73
N LEU A 228 29.72 29.53 -5.25
CA LEU A 228 29.75 28.08 -5.05
C LEU A 228 30.05 27.70 -3.59
N ILE A 229 29.43 26.62 -3.15
CA ILE A 229 29.72 25.99 -1.87
C ILE A 229 29.85 24.48 -2.03
N THR A 230 30.54 23.85 -1.08
CA THR A 230 30.65 22.40 -0.95
C THR A 230 29.59 21.86 0.01
N VAL A 231 28.81 20.88 -0.45
CA VAL A 231 27.71 20.30 0.31
C VAL A 231 27.67 18.78 0.14
N CYS A 232 27.27 18.05 1.18
CA CYS A 232 27.03 16.61 1.08
C CYS A 232 25.77 16.33 0.25
N PRO A 233 25.58 15.10 -0.28
CA PRO A 233 24.39 14.76 -1.06
C PRO A 233 23.08 15.00 -0.33
N ASN A 234 23.03 14.74 0.98
CA ASN A 234 21.82 14.93 1.78
C ASN A 234 21.44 16.41 1.87
N CYS A 235 22.39 17.28 2.26
CA CYS A 235 22.15 18.72 2.29
C CYS A 235 21.84 19.27 0.90
N HIS A 236 22.51 18.77 -0.15
CA HIS A 236 22.23 19.20 -1.52
C HIS A 236 20.78 18.89 -1.92
N SER A 237 20.28 17.68 -1.61
CA SER A 237 18.88 17.33 -1.83
C SER A 237 17.92 18.19 -1.02
N MET A 238 18.27 18.52 0.23
CA MET A 238 17.42 19.37 1.08
C MET A 238 17.37 20.81 0.60
N LEU A 239 18.48 21.37 0.11
CA LEU A 239 18.49 22.72 -0.50
C LEU A 239 17.48 22.84 -1.65
N HIS A 240 17.33 21.78 -2.45
CA HIS A 240 16.39 21.74 -3.59
C HIS A 240 15.03 21.10 -3.27
N ARG A 241 14.70 20.88 -1.98
CA ARG A 241 13.46 20.19 -1.60
C ARG A 241 12.19 21.02 -1.85
N ARG A 242 12.33 22.33 -1.97
CA ARG A 242 11.25 23.28 -2.28
C ARG A 242 11.67 24.29 -3.34
N GLU A 243 10.70 25.02 -3.88
CA GLU A 243 10.90 26.12 -4.81
C GLU A 243 10.29 27.41 -4.21
N PRO A 244 11.05 28.50 -4.00
CA PRO A 244 12.49 28.64 -4.25
C PRO A 244 13.37 27.74 -3.35
N PRO A 245 14.55 27.31 -3.83
CA PRO A 245 15.50 26.54 -3.03
C PRO A 245 15.80 27.21 -1.69
N LEU A 246 16.06 26.41 -0.67
CA LEU A 246 16.52 26.90 0.63
C LEU A 246 17.92 27.52 0.48
N SER A 247 18.19 28.58 1.23
CA SER A 247 19.55 29.05 1.43
C SER A 247 20.33 28.10 2.35
N PRO A 248 21.69 28.07 2.26
CA PRO A 248 22.51 27.33 3.20
C PRO A 248 22.24 27.69 4.66
N GLU A 249 22.01 28.98 4.94
CA GLU A 249 21.73 29.52 6.27
C GLU A 249 20.36 29.07 6.78
N GLU A 250 19.33 29.08 5.93
CA GLU A 250 18.01 28.55 6.28
C GLU A 250 18.10 27.06 6.67
N LEU A 251 18.85 26.28 5.88
CA LEU A 251 19.01 24.84 6.16
C LEU A 251 19.86 24.58 7.41
N GLN A 252 20.90 25.39 7.65
CA GLN A 252 21.65 25.36 8.91
C GLN A 252 20.75 25.64 10.11
N GLU A 253 19.85 26.61 10.01
CA GLU A 253 18.92 26.97 11.07
C GLU A 253 17.92 25.83 11.35
N ILE A 254 17.39 25.19 10.30
CA ILE A 254 16.56 23.98 10.46
C ILE A 254 17.35 22.88 11.16
N LEU A 255 18.60 22.64 10.80
CA LEU A 255 19.43 21.62 11.45
C LEU A 255 19.72 21.96 12.91
N ARG A 256 19.95 23.24 13.25
CA ARG A 256 20.18 23.68 14.63
C ARG A 256 18.94 23.51 15.50
N ASN A 257 17.77 23.92 15.01
CA ASN A 257 16.51 23.80 15.76
C ASN A 257 16.12 22.34 16.03
N ASN A 258 16.52 21.43 15.14
CA ASN A 258 16.27 19.99 15.30
C ASN A 258 17.44 19.22 15.92
N ARG A 259 18.53 19.90 16.33
CA ARG A 259 19.65 19.28 17.08
C ARG A 259 19.38 19.15 18.59
N SER A 260 18.18 19.50 19.03
CA SER A 260 17.67 19.05 20.33
C SER A 260 17.30 17.57 20.19
N GLU A 261 18.04 16.69 20.87
CA GLU A 261 17.87 15.22 20.92
C GLU A 261 18.60 14.41 19.83
N LEU A 262 19.93 14.35 19.95
CA LEU A 262 20.72 13.15 19.61
C LEU A 262 21.68 12.86 20.77
#